data_AF-A0A961ZWC3-F1
#
_entry.id   AF-A0A961ZWC3-F1
#
_cell.length_a   1.000
_cell.length_b   1.000
_cell.length_c   1.000
_cell.angle_alpha   90.00
_cell.angle_beta   90.00
_cell.angle_gamma   90.00
#
_symmetry.space_group_name_H-M   'P 1'
#
loop_
_entity.id
_entity.type
_entity.pdbx_description
1 polymer ?
#
loop_
_entity_poly.entity_id
_entity_poly.type
_entity_poly.pdbx_seq_one_letter_code
_entity_poly.pdbx_strand_id
1 'polypeptide(L)'
;MTNLLPNSARPGSAKTFAGVLTVAATMLIVAPVAEIQFFSPSASAAAKNKTKYAKEKKSKSKKAKTAASIRALERARKRQVPVRKSNKSAHRTAPTVSHGAASKGDQIQPTLQDKKAAVLAAPPELLKQIGRHVIVGYHTAQQLTPLLDRGALGGVFVTKRNARHRTKFHLKKELYGFKKRASDAGQKAFWLATDQEGGSVSRLSPPLPYQRSLQRAISKLETSDERRAAVAAYATKQAKELAGLGINLNFAPVADVNHHTRTIHDRHTRIRRRAIAEDPDVITNVARTYCNALSKEKIRCTLKHFPGLGRAIHDTHITSARLKASRDELAKSDWIPFRQVLSDTNAFVMVGHQHVDSIDKERPASTSSRIIQKLLRDSWNYDGVVITDDLAMGAIARHYTGGVRQAAIDALNAGADLVLIGNGGEQAYEVLYALILAHEQKRLNREKLAASDARLLKAAKAIRPATNSARTTTSVPRETPQGKLSGGDKPSVSKDDHTPSKTARQ
;
A
#
# COMPACT_ATOMS: atom_id res chain seq x y z
N MET A 1 36.42 -55.88 40.90
CA MET A 1 37.76 -55.26 40.95
C MET A 1 37.57 -53.80 40.53
N THR A 2 37.41 -52.83 41.44
CA THR A 2 38.48 -52.06 42.14
C THR A 2 39.32 -51.22 41.16
N ASN A 3 39.48 -49.88 41.27
CA ASN A 3 39.48 -49.00 42.45
C ASN A 3 39.03 -47.51 42.20
N LEU A 4 38.34 -46.94 43.22
CA LEU A 4 38.56 -45.65 43.95
C LEU A 4 38.46 -44.23 43.28
N LEU A 5 37.32 -43.53 43.50
CA LEU A 5 37.06 -42.30 44.32
C LEU A 5 38.13 -41.16 44.49
N PRO A 6 37.79 -39.91 44.95
CA PRO A 6 36.56 -39.07 44.81
C PRO A 6 36.75 -37.49 44.74
N ASN A 7 35.60 -36.76 44.68
CA ASN A 7 35.23 -35.50 45.39
C ASN A 7 35.63 -34.03 45.03
N SER A 8 34.57 -33.24 44.77
CA SER A 8 34.13 -31.93 45.36
C SER A 8 35.00 -30.65 45.54
N ALA A 9 34.56 -29.58 44.86
CA ALA A 9 34.25 -28.19 45.32
C ALA A 9 35.26 -27.24 46.05
N ARG A 10 35.43 -26.01 45.49
CA ARG A 10 35.63 -24.62 46.05
C ARG A 10 36.49 -24.40 47.33
N PRO A 11 37.27 -23.29 47.49
CA PRO A 11 36.89 -21.88 47.24
C PRO A 11 38.04 -21.00 46.63
N GLY A 12 38.11 -19.68 46.88
CA GLY A 12 39.07 -18.77 46.22
C GLY A 12 39.59 -17.58 47.04
N SER A 13 40.25 -16.62 46.37
CA SER A 13 40.77 -15.32 46.87
C SER A 13 40.95 -14.39 45.63
N ALA A 14 40.59 -13.10 45.59
CA ALA A 14 40.84 -11.93 46.44
C ALA A 14 42.18 -11.21 46.17
N LYS A 15 42.16 -10.12 45.36
CA LYS A 15 42.67 -8.78 45.75
C LYS A 15 42.32 -7.67 44.73
N THR A 16 42.40 -6.44 45.22
CA THR A 16 41.90 -5.17 44.68
C THR A 16 42.91 -4.40 43.84
N PHE A 17 42.42 -3.49 42.98
CA PHE A 17 43.04 -2.17 42.80
C PHE A 17 41.99 -1.11 42.41
N ALA A 18 42.22 0.15 42.79
CA ALA A 18 41.23 1.24 42.72
C ALA A 18 41.43 2.17 41.51
N GLY A 19 40.37 2.88 41.12
CA GLY A 19 40.39 3.94 40.12
C GLY A 19 39.19 4.89 40.30
N VAL A 20 39.46 6.15 40.62
CA VAL A 20 38.47 7.18 40.99
C VAL A 20 38.03 7.97 39.76
N LEU A 21 36.74 8.30 39.63
CA LEU A 21 36.33 9.56 39.00
C LEU A 21 35.02 10.11 39.59
N THR A 22 35.03 11.41 39.84
CA THR A 22 34.07 12.13 40.70
C THR A 22 32.82 12.57 39.94
N VAL A 23 31.66 12.53 40.61
CA VAL A 23 30.40 13.14 40.13
C VAL A 23 30.31 14.57 40.65
N ALA A 24 30.07 15.53 39.75
CA ALA A 24 29.72 16.91 40.11
C ALA A 24 28.39 17.29 39.46
N ALA A 25 27.39 17.60 40.28
CA ALA A 25 26.14 18.22 39.85
C ALA A 25 26.23 19.73 40.08
N THR A 26 25.62 20.52 39.19
CA THR A 26 25.57 21.98 39.35
C THR A 26 24.16 22.47 39.08
N MET A 27 23.54 23.04 40.13
CA MET A 27 22.28 23.78 40.02
C MET A 27 22.49 25.07 39.22
N LEU A 28 21.46 25.51 38.50
CA LEU A 28 21.46 26.81 37.83
C LEU A 28 20.37 27.69 38.46
N ILE A 29 20.81 28.82 39.01
CA ILE A 29 19.99 29.76 39.80
C ILE A 29 19.23 30.71 38.87
N VAL A 30 18.01 31.10 39.27
CA VAL A 30 17.16 32.08 38.59
C VAL A 30 17.22 33.43 39.31
N ALA A 31 17.45 34.50 38.57
CA ALA A 31 17.30 35.90 39.01
C ALA A 31 16.94 36.79 37.79
N PRO A 32 16.33 37.98 37.98
CA PRO A 32 15.28 38.45 37.06
C PRO A 32 15.68 39.53 36.04
N VAL A 33 14.76 39.78 35.11
CA VAL A 33 14.82 40.84 34.08
C VAL A 33 14.32 42.17 34.65
N ALA A 34 14.98 43.28 34.29
CA ALA A 34 14.50 44.65 34.50
C ALA A 34 14.40 45.40 33.17
N GLU A 35 13.44 46.32 33.06
CA GLU A 35 13.15 47.09 31.84
C GLU A 35 14.07 48.31 31.67
N ILE A 36 14.42 48.65 30.42
CA ILE A 36 14.74 50.04 30.01
C ILE A 36 14.14 50.28 28.62
N GLN A 37 13.33 51.34 28.49
CA GLN A 37 12.85 51.88 27.20
C GLN A 37 13.74 53.04 26.71
N PHE A 38 13.93 53.20 25.40
CA PHE A 38 14.30 54.47 24.76
C PHE A 38 13.88 54.57 23.27
N PHE A 39 13.80 55.82 22.76
CA PHE A 39 13.22 56.27 21.47
C PHE A 39 14.28 56.46 20.35
N SER A 40 14.00 56.60 19.03
CA SER A 40 12.71 56.65 18.29
C SER A 40 12.69 55.88 16.92
N PRO A 41 12.93 56.43 15.68
CA PRO A 41 12.03 56.07 14.57
C PRO A 41 12.62 55.59 13.22
N SER A 42 11.71 55.07 12.38
CA SER A 42 11.71 55.03 10.89
C SER A 42 12.50 53.95 10.15
N ALA A 43 11.82 52.83 9.82
CA ALA A 43 12.28 51.85 8.82
C ALA A 43 11.15 51.14 8.01
N SER A 44 10.00 51.80 7.76
CA SER A 44 8.80 51.13 7.20
C SER A 44 8.68 51.14 5.66
N ALA A 45 9.38 52.03 4.95
CA ALA A 45 9.24 52.19 3.50
C ALA A 45 10.07 51.20 2.66
N ALA A 46 11.34 50.93 3.03
CA ALA A 46 12.27 50.17 2.21
C ALA A 46 11.94 48.66 2.10
N ALA A 47 11.35 48.06 3.14
CA ALA A 47 11.01 46.63 3.18
C ALA A 47 9.86 46.25 2.22
N LYS A 48 8.91 47.17 1.98
CA LYS A 48 7.73 46.92 1.14
C LYS A 48 8.08 46.87 -0.37
N ASN A 49 9.08 47.62 -0.82
CA ASN A 49 9.51 47.59 -2.23
C ASN A 49 10.36 46.36 -2.59
N LYS A 50 11.30 45.93 -1.72
CA LYS A 50 12.10 44.71 -1.95
C LYS A 50 11.24 43.45 -2.05
N THR A 51 10.16 43.36 -1.27
CA THR A 51 9.22 42.22 -1.29
C THR A 51 8.32 42.20 -2.54
N LYS A 52 7.92 43.37 -3.08
CA LYS A 52 7.17 43.47 -4.35
C LYS A 52 8.00 43.00 -5.55
N TYR A 53 9.23 43.52 -5.69
CA TYR A 53 10.16 43.12 -6.77
C TYR A 53 10.51 41.63 -6.75
N ALA A 54 10.72 41.05 -5.56
CA ALA A 54 11.00 39.61 -5.43
C ALA A 54 9.80 38.72 -5.82
N LYS A 55 8.57 39.13 -5.49
CA LYS A 55 7.34 38.46 -5.93
C LYS A 55 7.16 38.54 -7.45
N GLU A 56 7.46 39.69 -8.06
CA GLU A 56 7.37 39.87 -9.51
C GLU A 56 8.39 39.04 -10.29
N LYS A 57 9.67 39.00 -9.88
CA LYS A 57 10.68 38.12 -10.50
C LYS A 57 10.30 36.64 -10.38
N LYS A 58 9.78 36.20 -9.23
CA LYS A 58 9.25 34.83 -9.06
C LYS A 58 8.03 34.55 -9.96
N SER A 59 7.12 35.52 -10.12
CA SER A 59 5.95 35.41 -11.01
C SER A 59 6.37 35.32 -12.49
N LYS A 60 7.24 36.22 -12.96
CA LYS A 60 7.78 36.23 -14.33
C LYS A 60 8.57 34.94 -14.64
N SER A 61 9.42 34.47 -13.70
CA SER A 61 10.12 33.18 -13.82
C SER A 61 9.16 31.98 -13.88
N LYS A 62 8.09 31.97 -13.07
CA LYS A 62 7.08 30.91 -13.08
C LYS A 62 6.29 30.90 -14.40
N LYS A 63 5.86 32.07 -14.90
CA LYS A 63 5.21 32.21 -16.23
C LYS A 63 6.13 31.74 -17.37
N ALA A 64 7.42 32.10 -17.34
CA ALA A 64 8.39 31.67 -18.34
C ALA A 64 8.59 30.13 -18.35
N LYS A 65 8.68 29.50 -17.17
CA LYS A 65 8.75 28.03 -17.06
C LYS A 65 7.48 27.35 -17.54
N THR A 66 6.29 27.87 -17.20
CA THR A 66 5.02 27.35 -17.74
C THR A 66 4.94 27.47 -19.26
N ALA A 67 5.36 28.60 -19.84
CA ALA A 67 5.41 28.80 -21.28
C ALA A 67 6.40 27.84 -21.98
N ALA A 68 7.54 27.53 -21.35
CA ALA A 68 8.47 26.53 -21.85
C ALA A 68 7.86 25.11 -21.84
N SER A 69 7.15 24.73 -20.77
CA SER A 69 6.46 23.43 -20.69
C SER A 69 5.33 23.30 -21.72
N ILE A 70 4.55 24.37 -21.96
CA ILE A 70 3.52 24.38 -23.01
C ILE A 70 4.16 24.22 -24.40
N ARG A 71 5.24 24.96 -24.69
CA ARG A 71 5.98 24.80 -25.96
C ARG A 71 6.59 23.41 -26.13
N ALA A 72 6.99 22.74 -25.05
CA ALA A 72 7.46 21.35 -25.11
C ALA A 72 6.32 20.38 -25.47
N LEU A 73 5.13 20.55 -24.88
CA LEU A 73 3.94 19.76 -25.21
C LEU A 73 3.46 20.02 -26.65
N GLU A 74 3.47 21.27 -27.12
CA GLU A 74 3.13 21.61 -28.50
C GLU A 74 4.11 21.05 -29.53
N ARG A 75 5.42 21.05 -29.20
CA ARG A 75 6.46 20.41 -30.03
C ARG A 75 6.30 18.89 -30.09
N ALA A 76 5.85 18.24 -29.01
CA ALA A 76 5.48 16.83 -29.05
C ALA A 76 4.22 16.60 -29.91
N ARG A 77 3.21 17.45 -29.78
CA ARG A 77 1.94 17.38 -30.52
C ARG A 77 2.09 17.54 -32.04
N LYS A 78 3.03 18.38 -32.52
CA LYS A 78 3.33 18.55 -33.95
C LYS A 78 4.16 17.43 -34.58
N ARG A 79 4.66 16.44 -33.81
CA ARG A 79 5.59 15.40 -34.29
C ARG A 79 4.95 14.05 -34.66
N GLN A 80 3.63 13.90 -34.56
CA GLN A 80 2.95 12.63 -34.85
C GLN A 80 1.61 12.84 -35.57
N VAL A 81 1.42 12.12 -36.69
CA VAL A 81 0.20 11.75 -37.46
C VAL A 81 0.46 11.89 -38.98
N PRO A 82 -0.02 10.98 -39.87
CA PRO A 82 -0.65 9.67 -39.68
C PRO A 82 0.18 8.48 -40.23
N VAL A 83 -0.23 7.27 -39.87
CA VAL A 83 0.24 6.00 -40.47
C VAL A 83 -0.44 5.78 -41.83
N ARG A 84 0.35 5.49 -42.88
CA ARG A 84 -0.14 5.14 -44.21
C ARG A 84 -0.31 3.61 -44.31
N LYS A 85 -1.48 3.13 -44.76
CA LYS A 85 -1.70 1.71 -45.06
C LYS A 85 -0.84 1.28 -46.26
N SER A 86 -0.27 0.08 -46.23
CA SER A 86 0.24 -0.62 -47.42
C SER A 86 -0.14 -2.10 -47.37
N ASN A 87 -0.22 -2.72 -48.55
CA ASN A 87 -0.75 -4.06 -48.75
C ASN A 87 0.03 -4.75 -49.88
N LYS A 88 0.24 -6.08 -49.78
CA LYS A 88 0.79 -7.02 -50.80
C LYS A 88 2.28 -6.96 -51.23
N SER A 89 2.97 -8.08 -50.96
CA SER A 89 3.74 -8.97 -51.87
C SER A 89 4.54 -8.43 -53.07
N ALA A 90 5.85 -8.77 -53.16
CA ALA A 90 6.43 -9.67 -54.19
C ALA A 90 7.98 -9.83 -54.06
N HIS A 91 8.54 -10.91 -54.62
CA HIS A 91 10.00 -11.14 -54.75
C HIS A 91 10.65 -10.30 -55.87
N ARG A 92 11.90 -9.83 -55.67
CA ARG A 92 13.13 -10.27 -56.39
C ARG A 92 14.39 -9.45 -56.04
N THR A 93 15.53 -10.16 -55.98
CA THR A 93 16.95 -9.80 -56.22
C THR A 93 17.49 -8.37 -55.99
N ALA A 94 18.63 -8.29 -55.28
CA ALA A 94 19.45 -7.09 -55.06
C ALA A 94 20.09 -6.52 -56.35
N PRO A 95 20.62 -5.27 -56.31
CA PRO A 95 22.03 -5.12 -55.94
C PRO A 95 22.34 -4.00 -54.93
N THR A 96 23.59 -3.99 -54.47
CA THR A 96 24.16 -3.12 -53.43
C THR A 96 24.30 -1.67 -53.88
N VAL A 97 23.74 -0.71 -53.12
CA VAL A 97 24.06 0.72 -53.24
C VAL A 97 24.27 1.32 -51.86
N SER A 98 25.45 1.89 -51.62
CA SER A 98 25.77 2.62 -50.40
C SER A 98 25.10 3.99 -50.41
N HIS A 99 24.13 4.21 -49.53
CA HIS A 99 23.56 5.54 -49.27
C HIS A 99 23.69 5.92 -47.79
N GLY A 100 24.02 7.19 -47.58
CA GLY A 100 24.63 7.69 -46.35
C GLY A 100 23.78 7.51 -45.10
N ALA A 101 24.48 7.43 -43.96
CA ALA A 101 23.87 7.47 -42.65
C ALA A 101 23.21 8.83 -42.39
N ALA A 102 21.93 8.96 -42.77
CA ALA A 102 21.09 10.06 -42.32
C ALA A 102 21.01 10.02 -40.78
N SER A 103 21.61 11.02 -40.14
CA SER A 103 21.69 11.08 -38.68
C SER A 103 20.29 11.14 -38.08
N LYS A 104 19.94 10.12 -37.28
CA LYS A 104 18.77 10.19 -36.40
C LYS A 104 19.06 11.27 -35.36
N GLY A 105 18.55 12.47 -35.59
CA GLY A 105 18.73 13.59 -34.65
C GLY A 105 18.31 13.19 -33.24
N ASP A 106 19.25 13.27 -32.30
CA ASP A 106 19.07 12.81 -30.93
C ASP A 106 17.85 13.46 -30.28
N GLN A 107 16.80 12.67 -30.07
CA GLN A 107 15.67 13.09 -29.28
C GLN A 107 16.04 12.95 -27.80
N ILE A 108 16.65 14.02 -27.27
CA ILE A 108 17.01 14.17 -25.86
C ILE A 108 15.82 13.75 -24.99
N GLN A 109 15.98 12.63 -24.27
CA GLN A 109 14.96 12.12 -23.37
C GLN A 109 14.79 13.08 -22.18
N PRO A 110 13.56 13.41 -21.75
CA PRO A 110 13.34 14.28 -20.60
C PRO A 110 14.06 13.77 -19.35
N THR A 111 14.67 14.67 -18.58
CA THR A 111 15.32 14.33 -17.31
C THR A 111 14.27 13.98 -16.25
N LEU A 112 14.70 13.39 -15.14
CA LEU A 112 13.80 13.16 -13.99
C LEU A 112 13.23 14.49 -13.45
N GLN A 113 13.96 15.60 -13.53
CA GLN A 113 13.45 16.91 -13.10
C GLN A 113 12.39 17.46 -14.03
N ASP A 114 12.53 17.27 -15.35
CA ASP A 114 11.50 17.64 -16.34
C ASP A 114 10.22 16.85 -16.11
N LYS A 115 10.32 15.54 -15.84
CA LYS A 115 9.19 14.67 -15.53
C LYS A 115 8.51 15.06 -14.22
N LYS A 116 9.29 15.34 -13.16
CA LYS A 116 8.78 15.88 -11.90
C LYS A 116 8.00 17.18 -12.12
N ALA A 117 8.56 18.12 -12.88
CA ALA A 117 7.90 19.37 -13.21
C ALA A 117 6.61 19.16 -14.02
N ALA A 118 6.62 18.27 -15.02
CA ALA A 118 5.45 17.95 -15.84
C ALA A 118 4.32 17.30 -15.03
N VAL A 119 4.62 16.28 -14.20
CA VAL A 119 3.64 15.63 -13.32
C VAL A 119 3.01 16.64 -12.34
N LEU A 120 3.82 17.50 -11.73
CA LEU A 120 3.32 18.51 -10.80
C LEU A 120 2.56 19.66 -11.49
N ALA A 121 2.79 19.89 -12.79
CA ALA A 121 2.08 20.88 -13.60
C ALA A 121 0.81 20.36 -14.31
N ALA A 122 0.60 19.04 -14.36
CA ALA A 122 -0.53 18.42 -15.05
C ALA A 122 -1.90 18.91 -14.53
N PRO A 123 -3.00 18.82 -15.31
CA PRO A 123 -4.34 19.13 -14.82
C PRO A 123 -4.69 18.32 -13.54
N PRO A 124 -5.23 18.94 -12.47
CA PRO A 124 -5.52 18.23 -11.22
C PRO A 124 -6.42 17.00 -11.41
N GLU A 125 -7.46 17.10 -12.22
CA GLU A 125 -8.40 15.98 -12.43
C GLU A 125 -7.77 14.83 -13.22
N LEU A 126 -6.93 15.11 -14.23
CA LEU A 126 -6.15 14.09 -14.92
C LEU A 126 -5.20 13.37 -13.95
N LEU A 127 -4.52 14.13 -13.08
CA LEU A 127 -3.58 13.57 -12.12
C LEU A 127 -4.27 12.73 -11.04
N LYS A 128 -5.47 13.13 -10.59
CA LYS A 128 -6.34 12.31 -9.73
C LYS A 128 -6.87 11.07 -10.45
N GLN A 129 -7.21 11.17 -11.75
CA GLN A 129 -7.70 10.06 -12.57
C GLN A 129 -6.65 8.98 -12.76
N ILE A 130 -5.40 9.37 -13.06
CA ILE A 130 -4.30 8.43 -13.24
C ILE A 130 -3.75 7.95 -11.89
N GLY A 131 -3.51 8.90 -10.98
CA GLY A 131 -2.78 8.67 -9.74
C GLY A 131 -3.43 7.67 -8.79
N ARG A 132 -4.77 7.60 -8.77
CA ARG A 132 -5.54 6.63 -7.98
C ARG A 132 -5.20 5.17 -8.26
N HIS A 133 -4.63 4.86 -9.43
CA HIS A 133 -4.21 3.51 -9.81
C HIS A 133 -2.78 3.18 -9.36
N VAL A 134 -2.08 4.09 -8.69
CA VAL A 134 -0.65 3.93 -8.35
C VAL A 134 -0.47 3.87 -6.82
N ILE A 135 0.12 2.77 -6.34
CA ILE A 135 0.61 2.62 -4.96
C ILE A 135 2.14 2.67 -4.97
N VAL A 136 2.74 3.48 -4.10
CA VAL A 136 4.19 3.73 -4.13
C VAL A 136 4.84 3.55 -2.76
N GLY A 137 5.99 2.88 -2.72
CA GLY A 137 6.88 2.88 -1.55
C GLY A 137 7.70 4.18 -1.43
N TYR A 138 8.39 4.37 -0.31
CA TYR A 138 9.11 5.62 -0.05
C TYR A 138 10.37 5.45 0.79
N HIS A 139 11.30 6.39 0.66
CA HIS A 139 12.46 6.51 1.55
C HIS A 139 12.18 7.54 2.67
N THR A 140 11.62 8.70 2.30
CA THR A 140 11.23 9.76 3.24
C THR A 140 9.82 10.27 2.92
N ALA A 141 9.08 10.74 3.92
CA ALA A 141 7.73 11.25 3.74
C ALA A 141 7.67 12.43 2.76
N GLN A 142 8.72 13.26 2.76
CA GLN A 142 8.88 14.43 1.91
C GLN A 142 8.89 14.08 0.41
N GLN A 143 9.33 12.88 0.01
CA GLN A 143 9.27 12.43 -1.39
C GLN A 143 7.82 12.30 -1.90
N LEU A 144 6.88 11.94 -1.01
CA LEU A 144 5.48 11.71 -1.38
C LEU A 144 4.60 12.95 -1.19
N THR A 145 4.96 13.88 -0.31
CA THR A 145 4.16 15.10 -0.02
C THR A 145 3.66 15.82 -1.29
N PRO A 146 4.50 16.18 -2.29
CA PRO A 146 4.03 16.89 -3.47
C PRO A 146 3.05 16.08 -4.34
N LEU A 147 3.13 14.74 -4.30
CA LEU A 147 2.22 13.85 -5.02
C LEU A 147 0.90 13.71 -4.25
N LEU A 148 0.95 13.53 -2.93
CA LEU A 148 -0.24 13.39 -2.08
C LEU A 148 -1.10 14.66 -2.07
N ASP A 149 -0.48 15.83 -1.91
CA ASP A 149 -1.16 17.14 -1.92
C ASP A 149 -1.83 17.45 -3.26
N ARG A 150 -1.43 16.74 -4.31
CA ARG A 150 -1.94 16.84 -5.69
C ARG A 150 -2.94 15.73 -6.04
N GLY A 151 -3.24 14.82 -5.11
CA GLY A 151 -4.08 13.65 -5.35
C GLY A 151 -3.47 12.65 -6.34
N ALA A 152 -2.15 12.67 -6.53
CA ALA A 152 -1.45 11.90 -7.57
C ALA A 152 -1.19 10.43 -7.22
N LEU A 153 -1.72 9.93 -6.10
CA LEU A 153 -1.47 8.57 -5.59
C LEU A 153 -2.76 7.95 -5.03
N GLY A 154 -2.98 6.69 -5.37
CA GLY A 154 -4.03 5.83 -4.80
C GLY A 154 -3.59 5.12 -3.53
N GLY A 155 -2.30 5.13 -3.21
CA GLY A 155 -1.82 4.57 -1.95
C GLY A 155 -0.34 4.71 -1.70
N VAL A 156 0.06 4.30 -0.50
CA VAL A 156 1.45 4.26 -0.03
C VAL A 156 1.76 2.86 0.50
N PHE A 157 2.87 2.30 0.04
CA PHE A 157 3.39 1.02 0.49
C PHE A 157 4.46 1.21 1.58
N VAL A 158 4.20 0.65 2.76
CA VAL A 158 5.02 0.79 3.96
C VAL A 158 5.88 -0.45 4.12
N THR A 159 7.19 -0.28 4.12
CA THR A 159 8.16 -1.37 4.14
C THR A 159 8.95 -1.43 5.44
N LYS A 160 9.77 -2.47 5.60
CA LYS A 160 10.72 -2.59 6.72
C LYS A 160 11.65 -1.38 6.83
N ARG A 161 11.99 -0.70 5.72
CA ARG A 161 12.82 0.53 5.73
C ARG A 161 12.14 1.65 6.53
N ASN A 162 10.82 1.77 6.41
CA ASN A 162 10.03 2.83 7.04
C ASN A 162 9.75 2.52 8.53
N ALA A 163 9.60 1.24 8.86
CA ALA A 163 9.40 0.74 10.22
C ALA A 163 10.67 0.67 11.08
N ARG A 164 11.85 0.48 10.46
CA ARG A 164 13.12 0.30 11.18
C ARG A 164 13.45 1.50 12.06
N HIS A 165 13.84 1.25 13.32
CA HIS A 165 14.17 2.26 14.33
C HIS A 165 13.05 3.27 14.65
N ARG A 166 11.78 2.96 14.34
CA ARG A 166 10.64 3.79 14.71
C ARG A 166 9.78 3.12 15.79
N THR A 167 9.04 3.92 16.54
CA THR A 167 7.99 3.44 17.44
C THR A 167 6.66 3.33 16.68
N LYS A 168 5.71 2.55 17.23
CA LYS A 168 4.32 2.49 16.71
C LYS A 168 3.70 3.89 16.59
N PHE A 169 3.98 4.78 17.55
CA PHE A 169 3.52 6.18 17.53
C PHE A 169 4.08 6.99 16.35
N HIS A 170 5.40 6.96 16.14
CA HIS A 170 6.04 7.70 15.05
C HIS A 170 5.56 7.22 13.67
N LEU A 171 5.41 5.90 13.50
CA LEU A 171 4.88 5.35 12.25
C LEU A 171 3.40 5.75 12.05
N LYS A 172 2.55 5.59 13.07
CA LYS A 172 1.14 6.01 13.02
C LYS A 172 0.98 7.49 12.65
N LYS A 173 1.79 8.38 13.22
CA LYS A 173 1.77 9.83 12.93
C LYS A 173 2.10 10.13 11.46
N GLU A 174 3.10 9.45 10.90
CA GLU A 174 3.48 9.60 9.49
C GLU A 174 2.38 9.10 8.55
N LEU A 175 1.83 7.91 8.79
CA LEU A 175 0.76 7.31 7.97
C LEU A 175 -0.55 8.10 8.06
N TYR A 176 -0.90 8.63 9.23
CA TYR A 176 -2.01 9.57 9.38
C TYR A 176 -1.79 10.84 8.53
N GLY A 177 -0.57 11.37 8.51
CA GLY A 177 -0.19 12.51 7.65
C GLY A 177 -0.43 12.24 6.17
N PHE A 178 -0.06 11.05 5.66
CA PHE A 178 -0.34 10.67 4.27
C PHE A 178 -1.84 10.57 3.99
N LYS A 179 -2.59 9.89 4.87
CA LYS A 179 -4.04 9.72 4.74
C LYS A 179 -4.77 11.08 4.76
N LYS A 180 -4.35 12.01 5.62
CA LYS A 180 -4.90 13.36 5.67
C LYS A 180 -4.66 14.10 4.35
N ARG A 181 -3.42 14.15 3.85
CA ARG A 181 -3.08 14.83 2.59
C ARG A 181 -3.86 14.28 1.40
N ALA A 182 -3.97 12.95 1.29
CA ALA A 182 -4.79 12.32 0.26
C ALA A 182 -6.28 12.70 0.37
N SER A 183 -6.83 12.72 1.60
CA SER A 183 -8.21 13.15 1.86
C SER A 183 -8.44 14.63 1.55
N ASP A 184 -7.52 15.51 1.93
CA ASP A 184 -7.55 16.95 1.64
C ASP A 184 -7.50 17.21 0.12
N ALA A 185 -6.75 16.39 -0.64
CA ALA A 185 -6.71 16.40 -2.10
C ALA A 185 -7.94 15.73 -2.77
N GLY A 186 -8.92 15.26 -1.99
CA GLY A 186 -10.18 14.68 -2.47
C GLY A 186 -10.11 13.21 -2.88
N GLN A 187 -9.07 12.46 -2.52
CA GLN A 187 -8.99 11.03 -2.85
C GLN A 187 -10.03 10.22 -2.07
N LYS A 188 -10.98 9.62 -2.80
CA LYS A 188 -12.10 8.86 -2.23
C LYS A 188 -11.72 7.41 -1.87
N ALA A 189 -10.75 6.84 -2.58
CA ALA A 189 -10.15 5.54 -2.32
C ALA A 189 -8.64 5.76 -2.10
N PHE A 190 -8.13 5.37 -0.93
CA PHE A 190 -6.71 5.52 -0.60
C PHE A 190 -6.22 4.37 0.27
N TRP A 191 -5.13 3.75 -0.15
CA TRP A 191 -4.61 2.50 0.40
C TRP A 191 -3.29 2.73 1.13
N LEU A 192 -3.27 2.47 2.44
CA LEU A 192 -2.06 2.34 3.22
C LEU A 192 -1.75 0.84 3.31
N ALA A 193 -0.74 0.41 2.55
CA ALA A 193 -0.42 -0.99 2.29
C ALA A 193 0.87 -1.45 2.96
N THR A 194 1.02 -2.75 3.24
CA THR A 194 2.29 -3.36 3.70
C THR A 194 2.33 -4.86 3.41
N ASP A 195 3.50 -5.51 3.50
CA ASP A 195 3.55 -6.98 3.67
C ASP A 195 3.66 -7.33 5.16
N GLN A 196 2.57 -7.77 5.78
CA GLN A 196 2.60 -8.38 7.10
C GLN A 196 2.04 -9.80 6.99
N GLU A 197 2.80 -10.69 6.34
CA GLU A 197 2.49 -12.12 6.22
C GLU A 197 2.72 -12.86 7.55
N GLY A 198 3.68 -12.36 8.35
CA GLY A 198 4.30 -13.09 9.45
C GLY A 198 5.61 -13.77 9.00
N GLY A 199 6.31 -14.36 9.95
CA GLY A 199 7.61 -14.99 9.69
C GLY A 199 8.61 -13.99 9.09
N SER A 200 9.38 -14.43 8.09
CA SER A 200 10.40 -13.59 7.43
C SER A 200 9.85 -12.35 6.73
N VAL A 201 8.53 -12.27 6.48
CA VAL A 201 7.87 -11.12 5.85
C VAL A 201 6.92 -10.45 6.85
N SER A 202 7.52 -9.93 7.93
CA SER A 202 6.88 -9.11 8.95
C SER A 202 7.42 -7.68 8.85
N ARG A 203 6.99 -6.91 7.83
CA ARG A 203 7.64 -5.63 7.47
C ARG A 203 7.50 -4.57 8.57
N LEU A 204 6.44 -4.60 9.37
CA LEU A 204 6.17 -3.59 10.39
C LEU A 204 6.64 -3.99 11.80
N SER A 205 7.40 -5.07 11.95
CA SER A 205 8.06 -5.43 13.21
C SER A 205 9.49 -4.84 13.29
N PRO A 206 9.94 -4.27 14.42
CA PRO A 206 9.32 -4.30 15.76
C PRO A 206 8.24 -3.25 16.13
N PRO A 207 7.87 -2.20 15.35
CA PRO A 207 6.74 -1.33 15.70
C PRO A 207 5.43 -2.07 16.00
N LEU A 208 5.21 -3.23 15.36
CA LEU A 208 4.18 -4.21 15.68
C LEU A 208 4.81 -5.52 16.20
N PRO A 209 4.12 -6.26 17.10
CA PRO A 209 4.56 -7.57 17.55
C PRO A 209 4.89 -8.52 16.40
N TYR A 210 5.98 -9.27 16.53
CA TYR A 210 6.31 -10.33 15.59
C TYR A 210 5.30 -11.48 15.68
N GLN A 211 4.93 -12.05 14.54
CA GLN A 211 4.13 -13.26 14.44
C GLN A 211 4.88 -14.30 13.60
N ARG A 212 4.72 -15.59 13.93
CA ARG A 212 5.24 -16.71 13.11
C ARG A 212 4.52 -16.74 11.75
N SER A 213 5.07 -17.39 10.73
CA SER A 213 4.34 -17.57 9.47
C SER A 213 3.08 -18.41 9.69
N LEU A 214 2.06 -18.24 8.85
CA LEU A 214 0.81 -19.03 8.92
C LEU A 214 1.08 -20.54 8.90
N GLN A 215 1.99 -21.01 8.03
CA GLN A 215 2.49 -22.40 8.04
C GLN A 215 2.90 -22.88 9.44
N ARG A 216 3.68 -22.07 10.17
CA ARG A 216 4.14 -22.40 11.54
C ARG A 216 3.10 -22.16 12.63
N ALA A 217 2.03 -21.43 12.33
CA ALA A 217 0.89 -21.26 13.22
C ALA A 217 -0.06 -22.48 13.16
N ILE A 218 -0.12 -23.18 12.02
CA ILE A 218 -0.98 -24.35 11.83
C ILE A 218 -0.26 -25.71 11.90
N SER A 219 1.07 -25.75 11.89
CA SER A 219 1.88 -26.99 11.73
C SER A 219 1.84 -28.01 12.89
N LYS A 220 0.91 -27.88 13.84
CA LYS A 220 0.69 -28.80 14.97
C LYS A 220 -0.82 -28.96 15.27
N LEU A 221 -1.67 -28.63 14.30
CA LEU A 221 -3.13 -28.62 14.43
C LEU A 221 -3.66 -29.62 13.42
N GLU A 222 -4.26 -30.70 13.90
CA GLU A 222 -4.61 -31.86 13.08
C GLU A 222 -5.95 -31.66 12.36
N THR A 223 -6.92 -31.05 13.02
CA THR A 223 -8.26 -30.83 12.49
C THR A 223 -8.40 -29.51 11.72
N SER A 224 -9.40 -29.44 10.84
CA SER A 224 -9.73 -28.19 10.14
C SER A 224 -10.22 -27.09 11.09
N ASP A 225 -10.88 -27.44 12.20
CA ASP A 225 -11.48 -26.47 13.11
C ASP A 225 -10.48 -25.88 14.11
N GLU A 226 -9.51 -26.66 14.60
CA GLU A 226 -8.34 -26.11 15.30
C GLU A 226 -7.59 -25.10 14.41
N ARG A 227 -7.33 -25.46 13.15
CA ARG A 227 -6.71 -24.57 12.17
C ARG A 227 -7.56 -23.30 11.96
N ARG A 228 -8.87 -23.43 11.82
CA ARG A 228 -9.82 -22.30 11.67
C ARG A 228 -9.76 -21.36 12.89
N ALA A 229 -9.84 -21.89 14.11
CA ALA A 229 -9.82 -21.12 15.35
C ALA A 229 -8.47 -20.39 15.54
N ALA A 230 -7.35 -21.10 15.38
CA ALA A 230 -6.02 -20.53 15.52
C ALA A 230 -5.75 -19.43 14.48
N VAL A 231 -6.15 -19.64 13.22
CA VAL A 231 -6.00 -18.64 12.15
C VAL A 231 -6.89 -17.44 12.38
N ALA A 232 -8.13 -17.61 12.84
CA ALA A 232 -9.03 -16.51 13.17
C ALA A 232 -8.44 -15.62 14.29
N ALA A 233 -7.91 -16.23 15.37
CA ALA A 233 -7.25 -15.51 16.45
C ALA A 233 -5.97 -14.79 15.99
N TYR A 234 -5.11 -15.48 15.22
CA TYR A 234 -3.90 -14.93 14.62
C TYR A 234 -4.19 -13.69 13.75
N ALA A 235 -5.17 -13.82 12.85
CA ALA A 235 -5.54 -12.81 11.87
C ALA A 235 -6.23 -11.61 12.55
N THR A 236 -7.12 -11.85 13.51
CA THR A 236 -7.76 -10.78 14.30
C THR A 236 -6.73 -9.95 15.05
N LYS A 237 -5.76 -10.60 15.72
CA LYS A 237 -4.65 -9.89 16.39
C LYS A 237 -3.86 -9.03 15.40
N GLN A 238 -3.47 -9.60 14.26
CA GLN A 238 -2.72 -8.89 13.23
C GLN A 238 -3.49 -7.69 12.68
N ALA A 239 -4.77 -7.87 12.39
CA ALA A 239 -5.61 -6.84 11.80
C ALA A 239 -5.84 -5.66 12.75
N LYS A 240 -6.04 -5.91 14.05
CA LYS A 240 -6.07 -4.88 15.11
C LYS A 240 -4.76 -4.08 15.19
N GLU A 241 -3.61 -4.75 15.09
CA GLU A 241 -2.30 -4.09 15.10
C GLU A 241 -2.08 -3.19 13.87
N LEU A 242 -2.45 -3.67 12.68
CA LEU A 242 -2.41 -2.91 11.43
C LEU A 242 -3.38 -1.72 11.45
N ALA A 243 -4.64 -1.93 11.86
CA ALA A 243 -5.64 -0.89 12.01
C ALA A 243 -5.20 0.18 13.01
N GLY A 244 -4.50 -0.22 14.09
CA GLY A 244 -3.92 0.68 15.09
C GLY A 244 -2.88 1.65 14.54
N LEU A 245 -2.21 1.31 13.42
CA LEU A 245 -1.31 2.20 12.65
C LEU A 245 -2.05 3.00 11.56
N GLY A 246 -3.28 2.64 11.22
CA GLY A 246 -4.04 3.21 10.10
C GLY A 246 -3.81 2.50 8.75
N ILE A 247 -3.06 1.39 8.72
CA ILE A 247 -3.01 0.48 7.56
C ILE A 247 -4.43 -0.01 7.26
N ASN A 248 -4.76 -0.17 5.97
CA ASN A 248 -6.06 -0.69 5.52
C ASN A 248 -5.96 -1.73 4.40
N LEU A 249 -4.76 -2.04 3.93
CA LEU A 249 -4.46 -3.08 2.95
C LEU A 249 -3.24 -3.89 3.42
N ASN A 250 -3.36 -5.21 3.47
CA ASN A 250 -2.25 -6.11 3.75
C ASN A 250 -2.02 -6.98 2.51
N PHE A 251 -0.76 -7.04 2.05
CA PHE A 251 -0.32 -7.94 0.99
C PHE A 251 -0.04 -9.33 1.58
N ALA A 252 -1.08 -9.94 2.11
CA ALA A 252 -1.12 -11.27 2.69
C ALA A 252 -2.58 -11.77 2.66
N PRO A 253 -2.83 -13.09 2.61
CA PRO A 253 -1.88 -14.19 2.75
C PRO A 253 -1.21 -14.60 1.43
N VAL A 254 -0.10 -15.35 1.54
CA VAL A 254 0.45 -16.10 0.41
C VAL A 254 -0.45 -17.31 0.16
N ALA A 255 -1.08 -17.33 -1.01
CA ALA A 255 -2.00 -18.38 -1.47
C ALA A 255 -1.34 -19.33 -2.48
N ASP A 256 -0.05 -19.14 -2.78
CA ASP A 256 0.75 -20.06 -3.58
C ASP A 256 0.85 -21.45 -2.92
N VAL A 257 0.69 -22.51 -3.73
CA VAL A 257 0.86 -23.90 -3.31
C VAL A 257 2.34 -24.21 -3.07
N ASN A 258 2.67 -24.84 -1.94
CA ASN A 258 4.04 -25.29 -1.68
C ASN A 258 4.36 -26.59 -2.46
N HIS A 259 4.95 -26.49 -3.64
CA HIS A 259 5.47 -27.64 -4.40
C HIS A 259 6.87 -28.11 -3.95
N HIS A 260 7.30 -27.74 -2.75
CA HIS A 260 8.65 -27.95 -2.19
C HIS A 260 9.84 -27.46 -3.05
N THR A 261 9.59 -26.67 -4.09
CA THR A 261 10.59 -26.14 -5.02
C THR A 261 11.81 -25.58 -4.28
N ARG A 262 12.95 -26.27 -4.42
CA ARG A 262 14.24 -25.88 -3.83
C ARG A 262 15.24 -25.63 -4.95
N THR A 263 15.70 -24.40 -5.04
CA THR A 263 16.59 -23.92 -6.11
C THR A 263 17.50 -22.84 -5.54
N ILE A 264 18.75 -22.78 -6.01
CA ILE A 264 19.69 -21.70 -5.67
C ILE A 264 19.32 -20.38 -6.35
N HIS A 265 18.48 -20.44 -7.39
CA HIS A 265 18.02 -19.30 -8.19
C HIS A 265 16.78 -18.60 -7.59
N ASP A 266 16.29 -19.03 -6.42
CA ASP A 266 15.25 -18.36 -5.64
C ASP A 266 15.82 -17.77 -4.33
N ARG A 267 16.25 -16.51 -4.39
CA ARG A 267 16.97 -15.84 -3.29
C ARG A 267 16.07 -15.00 -2.39
N HIS A 268 14.98 -14.45 -2.91
CA HIS A 268 14.10 -13.48 -2.25
C HIS A 268 12.64 -13.93 -2.24
N THR A 269 12.14 -14.50 -3.35
CA THR A 269 10.75 -14.97 -3.48
C THR A 269 10.39 -16.06 -2.47
N ARG A 270 11.20 -17.12 -2.37
CA ARG A 270 11.21 -18.16 -1.32
C ARG A 270 9.84 -18.71 -0.94
N ILE A 271 8.98 -19.02 -1.93
CA ILE A 271 7.59 -19.47 -1.67
C ILE A 271 7.55 -20.68 -0.73
N ARG A 272 8.48 -21.64 -0.87
CA ARG A 272 8.62 -22.81 0.02
C ARG A 272 8.71 -22.48 1.53
N ARG A 273 9.10 -21.25 1.90
CA ARG A 273 9.18 -20.78 3.31
C ARG A 273 8.04 -19.84 3.72
N ARG A 274 7.15 -19.48 2.79
CA ARG A 274 6.07 -18.47 2.94
C ARG A 274 4.67 -19.05 2.71
N ALA A 275 4.54 -20.00 1.80
CA ALA A 275 3.31 -20.73 1.51
C ALA A 275 2.74 -21.39 2.78
N ILE A 276 1.41 -21.44 2.86
CA ILE A 276 0.69 -21.93 4.03
C ILE A 276 0.86 -23.44 4.21
N ALA A 277 0.67 -24.21 3.13
CA ALA A 277 0.68 -25.66 3.10
C ALA A 277 0.98 -26.18 1.68
N GLU A 278 0.99 -27.50 1.51
CA GLU A 278 1.11 -28.21 0.23
C GLU A 278 -0.28 -28.51 -0.37
N ASP A 279 -1.25 -28.82 0.48
CA ASP A 279 -2.64 -29.09 0.09
C ASP A 279 -3.39 -27.78 -0.27
N PRO A 280 -3.89 -27.63 -1.51
CA PRO A 280 -4.70 -26.49 -1.93
C PRO A 280 -5.93 -26.23 -1.04
N ASP A 281 -6.59 -27.24 -0.48
CA ASP A 281 -7.80 -27.07 0.33
C ASP A 281 -7.47 -26.56 1.74
N VAL A 282 -6.34 -26.99 2.32
CA VAL A 282 -5.79 -26.39 3.56
C VAL A 282 -5.43 -24.91 3.31
N ILE A 283 -4.75 -24.58 2.20
CA ILE A 283 -4.43 -23.19 1.87
C ILE A 283 -5.71 -22.37 1.71
N THR A 284 -6.71 -22.90 1.00
CA THR A 284 -8.02 -22.26 0.78
C THR A 284 -8.71 -21.93 2.10
N ASN A 285 -8.86 -22.91 2.99
CA ASN A 285 -9.57 -22.72 4.26
C ASN A 285 -8.84 -21.76 5.20
N VAL A 286 -7.51 -21.81 5.25
CA VAL A 286 -6.69 -20.87 6.02
C VAL A 286 -6.78 -19.46 5.43
N ALA A 287 -6.63 -19.30 4.12
CA ALA A 287 -6.66 -18.00 3.46
C ALA A 287 -8.04 -17.34 3.56
N ARG A 288 -9.13 -18.09 3.35
CA ARG A 288 -10.52 -17.65 3.57
C ARG A 288 -10.73 -17.15 5.00
N THR A 289 -10.34 -17.96 6.00
CA THR A 289 -10.47 -17.62 7.42
C THR A 289 -9.68 -16.36 7.78
N TYR A 290 -8.43 -16.27 7.31
CA TYR A 290 -7.55 -15.13 7.52
C TYR A 290 -8.12 -13.84 6.89
N CYS A 291 -8.58 -13.90 5.64
CA CYS A 291 -9.20 -12.78 4.94
C CYS A 291 -10.47 -12.28 5.63
N ASN A 292 -11.35 -13.20 6.05
CA ASN A 292 -12.58 -12.84 6.74
C ASN A 292 -12.31 -12.20 8.11
N ALA A 293 -11.28 -12.65 8.84
CA ALA A 293 -10.86 -12.03 10.10
C ALA A 293 -10.24 -10.63 9.88
N LEU A 294 -9.40 -10.44 8.85
CA LEU A 294 -8.88 -9.12 8.49
C LEU A 294 -10.01 -8.14 8.12
N SER A 295 -11.01 -8.60 7.36
CA SER A 295 -12.13 -7.75 6.93
C SER A 295 -12.99 -7.25 8.09
N LYS A 296 -13.08 -7.98 9.21
CA LYS A 296 -13.82 -7.52 10.42
C LYS A 296 -13.21 -6.25 11.02
N GLU A 297 -11.89 -6.13 10.98
CA GLU A 297 -11.11 -4.96 11.42
C GLU A 297 -10.87 -3.95 10.27
N LYS A 298 -11.63 -4.06 9.17
CA LYS A 298 -11.57 -3.18 7.98
C LYS A 298 -10.21 -3.18 7.26
N ILE A 299 -9.44 -4.25 7.38
CA ILE A 299 -8.22 -4.50 6.61
C ILE A 299 -8.58 -5.35 5.39
N ARG A 300 -8.19 -4.91 4.19
CA ARG A 300 -8.21 -5.76 2.99
C ARG A 300 -7.05 -6.74 3.03
N CYS A 301 -7.33 -8.04 2.91
CA CYS A 301 -6.31 -9.03 2.56
C CYS A 301 -6.04 -8.99 1.05
N THR A 302 -4.91 -9.57 0.63
CA THR A 302 -4.53 -9.73 -0.78
C THR A 302 -3.95 -11.13 -0.99
N LEU A 303 -4.61 -11.96 -1.78
CA LEU A 303 -4.07 -13.27 -2.16
C LEU A 303 -2.90 -13.07 -3.14
N LYS A 304 -1.76 -13.73 -2.90
CA LYS A 304 -0.59 -13.61 -3.76
C LYS A 304 0.19 -14.93 -3.91
N HIS A 305 0.87 -15.18 -5.03
CA HIS A 305 1.11 -14.29 -6.19
C HIS A 305 0.48 -14.93 -7.44
N PHE A 306 -0.75 -14.53 -7.76
CA PHE A 306 -1.54 -15.09 -8.87
C PHE A 306 -0.78 -15.01 -10.20
N PRO A 307 -0.85 -16.00 -11.11
CA PRO A 307 -1.62 -17.26 -11.06
C PRO A 307 -0.93 -18.43 -10.34
N GLY A 308 -0.11 -18.15 -9.33
CA GLY A 308 0.65 -19.13 -8.56
C GLY A 308 2.14 -19.04 -8.85
N LEU A 309 2.95 -18.88 -7.82
CA LEU A 309 4.41 -18.73 -7.92
C LEU A 309 5.17 -19.91 -7.30
N GLY A 310 4.48 -20.87 -6.68
CA GLY A 310 5.09 -22.02 -5.98
C GLY A 310 5.90 -22.97 -6.87
N ARG A 311 5.59 -23.04 -8.16
CA ARG A 311 6.32 -23.83 -9.17
C ARG A 311 7.49 -23.08 -9.82
N ALA A 312 7.72 -21.80 -9.48
CA ALA A 312 8.76 -20.99 -10.13
C ALA A 312 10.17 -21.39 -9.66
N ILE A 313 11.06 -21.64 -10.63
CA ILE A 313 12.47 -22.00 -10.38
C ILE A 313 13.38 -20.75 -10.25
N HIS A 314 12.94 -19.61 -10.79
CA HIS A 314 13.70 -18.36 -10.84
C HIS A 314 13.03 -17.27 -10.00
N ASP A 315 13.87 -16.45 -9.36
CA ASP A 315 13.44 -15.31 -8.56
C ASP A 315 12.98 -14.11 -9.42
N THR A 316 11.69 -13.79 -9.38
CA THR A 316 11.09 -12.62 -10.05
C THR A 316 11.68 -11.29 -9.58
N HIS A 317 12.28 -11.21 -8.38
CA HIS A 317 13.00 -10.02 -7.91
C HIS A 317 14.27 -9.76 -8.74
N ILE A 318 14.84 -10.79 -9.39
CA ILE A 318 16.12 -10.75 -10.09
C ILE A 318 15.93 -10.84 -11.61
N THR A 319 15.14 -11.81 -12.08
CA THR A 319 14.98 -12.16 -13.50
C THR A 319 13.58 -12.67 -13.83
N SER A 320 13.26 -12.90 -15.11
CA SER A 320 11.97 -13.47 -15.52
C SER A 320 11.81 -14.92 -15.08
N ALA A 321 10.64 -15.26 -14.53
CA ALA A 321 10.26 -16.63 -14.19
C ALA A 321 9.25 -17.19 -15.19
N ARG A 322 9.22 -18.51 -15.37
CA ARG A 322 8.27 -19.23 -16.22
C ARG A 322 7.62 -20.39 -15.45
N LEU A 323 6.31 -20.56 -15.62
CA LEU A 323 5.59 -21.77 -15.25
C LEU A 323 5.39 -22.62 -16.49
N LYS A 324 5.98 -23.82 -16.51
CA LYS A 324 5.83 -24.79 -17.62
C LYS A 324 4.56 -25.64 -17.53
N ALA A 325 3.90 -25.64 -16.37
CA ALA A 325 2.71 -26.46 -16.11
C ALA A 325 1.57 -26.14 -17.08
N SER A 326 0.84 -27.19 -17.48
CA SER A 326 -0.36 -27.10 -18.29
C SER A 326 -1.47 -26.32 -17.57
N ARG A 327 -2.47 -25.89 -18.35
CA ARG A 327 -3.66 -25.22 -17.81
C ARG A 327 -4.40 -26.11 -16.81
N ASP A 328 -4.47 -27.42 -17.08
CA ASP A 328 -5.24 -28.36 -16.26
C ASP A 328 -4.53 -28.72 -14.97
N GLU A 329 -3.20 -28.85 -14.97
CA GLU A 329 -2.42 -28.99 -13.73
C GLU A 329 -2.60 -27.77 -12.83
N LEU A 330 -2.48 -26.55 -13.39
CA LEU A 330 -2.67 -25.32 -12.61
C LEU A 330 -4.11 -25.20 -12.10
N ALA A 331 -5.12 -25.55 -12.90
CA ALA A 331 -6.52 -25.55 -12.51
C ALA A 331 -6.86 -26.57 -11.40
N LYS A 332 -6.14 -27.70 -11.35
CA LYS A 332 -6.28 -28.76 -10.35
C LYS A 332 -5.40 -28.57 -9.10
N SER A 333 -4.52 -27.57 -9.06
CA SER A 333 -3.75 -27.22 -7.85
C SER A 333 -3.63 -25.72 -7.58
N ASP A 334 -2.78 -25.03 -8.32
CA ASP A 334 -2.29 -23.68 -7.97
C ASP A 334 -3.39 -22.62 -8.01
N TRP A 335 -4.45 -22.88 -8.78
CA TRP A 335 -5.58 -21.98 -8.93
C TRP A 335 -6.71 -22.21 -7.92
N ILE A 336 -6.74 -23.36 -7.25
CA ILE A 336 -7.82 -23.68 -6.30
C ILE A 336 -7.92 -22.63 -5.18
N PRO A 337 -6.81 -22.24 -4.50
CA PRO A 337 -6.89 -21.26 -3.41
C PRO A 337 -7.30 -19.87 -3.87
N PHE A 338 -6.88 -19.45 -5.07
CA PHE A 338 -7.31 -18.16 -5.63
C PHE A 338 -8.77 -18.22 -6.05
N ARG A 339 -9.18 -19.21 -6.86
CA ARG A 339 -10.53 -19.28 -7.42
C ARG A 339 -11.60 -19.39 -6.32
N GLN A 340 -11.38 -20.26 -5.34
CA GLN A 340 -12.35 -20.41 -4.24
C GLN A 340 -12.41 -19.16 -3.36
N VAL A 341 -11.28 -18.67 -2.82
CA VAL A 341 -11.29 -17.56 -1.86
C VAL A 341 -11.69 -16.22 -2.51
N LEU A 342 -11.44 -16.01 -3.80
CA LEU A 342 -11.89 -14.82 -4.53
C LEU A 342 -13.40 -14.85 -4.87
N SER A 343 -14.04 -16.02 -4.84
CA SER A 343 -15.48 -16.16 -5.11
C SER A 343 -16.37 -15.84 -3.89
N ASP A 344 -15.86 -16.06 -2.67
CA ASP A 344 -16.63 -15.93 -1.43
C ASP A 344 -16.09 -14.91 -0.42
N THR A 345 -14.94 -14.28 -0.69
CA THR A 345 -14.41 -13.18 0.13
C THR A 345 -14.28 -11.87 -0.64
N ASN A 346 -14.02 -10.80 0.09
CA ASN A 346 -13.76 -9.47 -0.46
C ASN A 346 -12.24 -9.18 -0.62
N ALA A 347 -11.45 -10.25 -0.73
CA ALA A 347 -10.00 -10.21 -0.94
C ALA A 347 -9.61 -9.49 -2.22
N PHE A 348 -8.45 -8.85 -2.19
CA PHE A 348 -7.75 -8.38 -3.39
C PHE A 348 -6.91 -9.55 -3.95
N VAL A 349 -6.46 -9.44 -5.19
CA VAL A 349 -5.50 -10.39 -5.79
C VAL A 349 -4.27 -9.65 -6.33
N MET A 350 -3.08 -10.12 -5.95
CA MET A 350 -1.81 -9.62 -6.47
C MET A 350 -1.31 -10.55 -7.57
N VAL A 351 -1.03 -9.99 -8.74
CA VAL A 351 -0.58 -10.72 -9.94
C VAL A 351 0.94 -10.59 -10.09
N GLY A 352 1.63 -11.73 -10.08
CA GLY A 352 3.09 -11.81 -10.15
C GLY A 352 3.67 -11.54 -11.54
N HIS A 353 4.99 -11.69 -11.67
CA HIS A 353 5.76 -11.40 -12.88
C HIS A 353 6.30 -12.65 -13.60
N GLN A 354 5.74 -13.82 -13.29
CA GLN A 354 5.99 -15.06 -14.02
C GLN A 354 5.19 -15.11 -15.33
N HIS A 355 5.78 -15.65 -16.38
CA HIS A 355 5.05 -16.09 -17.57
C HIS A 355 4.38 -17.44 -17.29
N VAL A 356 3.26 -17.72 -17.96
CA VAL A 356 2.56 -19.01 -17.85
C VAL A 356 2.49 -19.63 -19.23
N ASP A 357 3.34 -20.63 -19.49
CA ASP A 357 3.59 -21.11 -20.85
C ASP A 357 2.33 -21.71 -21.51
N SER A 358 1.36 -22.14 -20.71
CA SER A 358 0.05 -22.67 -21.13
C SER A 358 -1.04 -21.60 -21.37
N ILE A 359 -0.76 -20.31 -21.15
CA ILE A 359 -1.70 -19.19 -21.38
C ILE A 359 -1.06 -18.07 -22.21
N ASP A 360 0.10 -17.60 -21.77
CA ASP A 360 0.82 -16.45 -22.34
C ASP A 360 2.33 -16.63 -22.15
N LYS A 361 3.00 -17.05 -23.22
CA LYS A 361 4.45 -17.25 -23.29
C LYS A 361 5.22 -15.95 -23.46
N GLU A 362 4.55 -14.86 -23.85
CA GLU A 362 5.17 -13.60 -24.28
C GLU A 362 5.16 -12.55 -23.17
N ARG A 363 4.10 -12.49 -22.36
CA ARG A 363 3.93 -11.47 -21.32
C ARG A 363 3.96 -12.07 -19.91
N PRO A 364 4.65 -11.40 -18.95
CA PRO A 364 4.47 -11.67 -17.53
C PRO A 364 2.99 -11.54 -17.13
N ALA A 365 2.53 -12.35 -16.18
CA ALA A 365 1.14 -12.39 -15.74
C ALA A 365 0.56 -11.01 -15.41
N SER A 366 1.31 -10.14 -14.73
CA SER A 366 0.93 -8.77 -14.37
C SER A 366 0.64 -7.83 -15.56
N THR A 367 1.03 -8.19 -16.78
CA THR A 367 0.85 -7.40 -18.01
C THR A 367 0.06 -8.15 -19.11
N SER A 368 -0.38 -9.38 -18.82
CA SER A 368 -1.12 -10.23 -19.76
C SER A 368 -2.62 -10.03 -19.63
N SER A 369 -3.26 -9.58 -20.71
CA SER A 369 -4.72 -9.56 -20.81
C SER A 369 -5.33 -10.97 -20.88
N ARG A 370 -4.56 -12.00 -21.27
CA ARG A 370 -5.03 -13.40 -21.23
C ARG A 370 -5.18 -13.90 -19.80
N ILE A 371 -4.33 -13.43 -18.88
CA ILE A 371 -4.36 -13.81 -17.46
C ILE A 371 -5.28 -12.89 -16.65
N ILE A 372 -5.18 -11.57 -16.84
CA ILE A 372 -6.00 -10.62 -16.06
C ILE A 372 -7.42 -10.49 -16.61
N GLN A 373 -7.61 -10.16 -17.89
CA GLN A 373 -8.96 -10.08 -18.45
C GLN A 373 -9.57 -11.47 -18.62
N LYS A 374 -9.01 -12.30 -19.50
CA LYS A 374 -9.69 -13.53 -19.92
C LYS A 374 -9.85 -14.58 -18.82
N LEU A 375 -8.83 -14.78 -17.97
CA LEU A 375 -8.91 -15.75 -16.88
C LEU A 375 -9.60 -15.17 -15.63
N LEU A 376 -9.09 -14.10 -15.02
CA LEU A 376 -9.71 -13.56 -13.79
C LEU A 376 -11.06 -12.89 -14.02
N ARG A 377 -11.16 -11.90 -14.94
CA ARG A 377 -12.42 -11.16 -15.13
C ARG A 377 -13.47 -12.01 -15.84
N ASP A 378 -13.12 -12.56 -16.99
CA ASP A 378 -14.12 -13.18 -17.87
C ASP A 378 -14.44 -14.62 -17.44
N SER A 379 -13.42 -15.48 -17.23
CA SER A 379 -13.65 -16.90 -16.91
C SER A 379 -14.00 -17.17 -15.44
N TRP A 380 -13.51 -16.36 -14.50
CA TRP A 380 -13.77 -16.54 -13.05
C TRP A 380 -14.74 -15.49 -12.48
N ASN A 381 -15.25 -14.57 -13.31
CA ASN A 381 -16.16 -13.50 -12.92
C ASN A 381 -15.67 -12.64 -11.73
N TYR A 382 -14.34 -12.45 -11.61
CA TYR A 382 -13.77 -11.75 -10.46
C TYR A 382 -13.85 -10.22 -10.60
N ASP A 383 -14.78 -9.62 -9.86
CA ASP A 383 -15.00 -8.16 -9.78
C ASP A 383 -14.34 -7.49 -8.55
N GLY A 384 -13.41 -8.16 -7.87
CA GLY A 384 -12.59 -7.54 -6.81
C GLY A 384 -11.38 -6.76 -7.37
N VAL A 385 -10.55 -6.22 -6.48
CA VAL A 385 -9.41 -5.38 -6.90
C VAL A 385 -8.19 -6.22 -7.26
N VAL A 386 -7.69 -6.03 -8.48
CA VAL A 386 -6.45 -6.63 -8.99
C VAL A 386 -5.30 -5.63 -8.83
N ILE A 387 -4.22 -6.03 -8.17
CA ILE A 387 -2.98 -5.27 -8.05
C ILE A 387 -1.82 -6.03 -8.70
N THR A 388 -0.82 -5.34 -9.25
CA THR A 388 0.43 -5.99 -9.65
C THR A 388 1.30 -6.30 -8.42
N ASP A 389 2.17 -7.30 -8.53
CA ASP A 389 3.40 -7.32 -7.72
C ASP A 389 4.29 -6.09 -8.07
N ASP A 390 5.37 -5.85 -7.33
CA ASP A 390 6.18 -4.64 -7.48
C ASP A 390 6.86 -4.55 -8.85
N LEU A 391 6.38 -3.63 -9.71
CA LEU A 391 6.92 -3.42 -11.06
C LEU A 391 8.39 -2.96 -11.05
N ALA A 392 8.96 -2.57 -9.91
CA ALA A 392 10.39 -2.32 -9.74
C ALA A 392 11.26 -3.59 -9.65
N MET A 393 10.66 -4.79 -9.53
CA MET A 393 11.34 -6.08 -9.50
C MET A 393 12.03 -6.41 -10.83
N GLY A 394 13.12 -7.19 -10.77
CA GLY A 394 13.98 -7.48 -11.92
C GLY A 394 13.25 -8.01 -13.16
N ALA A 395 12.29 -8.92 -13.00
CA ALA A 395 11.47 -9.46 -14.09
C ALA A 395 10.80 -8.36 -14.95
N ILE A 396 10.46 -7.22 -14.36
CA ILE A 396 9.89 -6.07 -15.06
C ILE A 396 10.96 -5.00 -15.33
N ALA A 397 11.63 -4.51 -14.30
CA ALA A 397 12.53 -3.37 -14.39
C ALA A 397 13.78 -3.62 -15.26
N ARG A 398 14.19 -4.88 -15.45
CA ARG A 398 15.37 -5.27 -16.24
C ARG A 398 15.02 -6.09 -17.49
N HIS A 399 13.98 -6.92 -17.43
CA HIS A 399 13.69 -7.91 -18.48
C HIS A 399 12.41 -7.64 -19.29
N TYR A 400 11.54 -6.70 -18.90
CA TYR A 400 10.39 -6.32 -19.71
C TYR A 400 10.71 -5.14 -20.64
N THR A 401 10.31 -5.23 -21.90
CA THR A 401 10.57 -4.18 -22.91
C THR A 401 9.88 -2.87 -22.52
N GLY A 402 10.66 -1.79 -22.41
CA GLY A 402 10.19 -0.49 -21.90
C GLY A 402 10.12 -0.39 -20.37
N GLY A 403 10.42 -1.47 -19.66
CA GLY A 403 10.54 -1.55 -18.20
C GLY A 403 9.28 -1.11 -17.46
N VAL A 404 9.48 -0.61 -16.23
CA VAL A 404 8.43 -0.22 -15.28
C VAL A 404 7.37 0.73 -15.89
N ARG A 405 7.80 1.66 -16.75
CA ARG A 405 6.91 2.66 -17.39
C ARG A 405 5.93 2.01 -18.36
N GLN A 406 6.40 1.13 -19.23
CA GLN A 406 5.56 0.44 -20.20
C GLN A 406 4.74 -0.67 -19.53
N ALA A 407 5.32 -1.39 -18.57
CA ALA A 407 4.60 -2.39 -17.77
C ALA A 407 3.42 -1.80 -16.98
N ALA A 408 3.53 -0.59 -16.43
CA ALA A 408 2.42 0.08 -15.77
C ALA A 408 1.25 0.38 -16.74
N ILE A 409 1.55 0.84 -17.96
CA ILE A 409 0.55 1.07 -19.01
C ILE A 409 -0.10 -0.26 -19.43
N ASP A 410 0.72 -1.30 -19.65
CA ASP A 410 0.24 -2.62 -20.07
C ASP A 410 -0.58 -3.33 -18.99
N ALA A 411 -0.25 -3.20 -17.71
CA ALA A 411 -1.00 -3.78 -16.60
C ALA A 411 -2.42 -3.19 -16.49
N LEU A 412 -2.55 -1.86 -16.55
CA LEU A 412 -3.85 -1.18 -16.54
C LEU A 412 -4.67 -1.55 -17.79
N ASN A 413 -4.03 -1.60 -18.97
CA ASN A 413 -4.68 -2.08 -20.20
C ASN A 413 -5.03 -3.58 -20.19
N ALA A 414 -4.31 -4.40 -19.42
CA ALA A 414 -4.64 -5.81 -19.19
C ALA A 414 -5.88 -5.95 -18.30
N GLY A 415 -6.15 -5.01 -17.41
CA GLY A 415 -7.30 -4.99 -16.49
C GLY A 415 -6.92 -5.02 -15.00
N ALA A 416 -5.65 -4.73 -14.67
CA ALA A 416 -5.24 -4.44 -13.30
C ALA A 416 -5.85 -3.11 -12.85
N ASP A 417 -6.21 -3.03 -11.58
CA ASP A 417 -6.79 -1.82 -10.98
C ASP A 417 -5.74 -0.93 -10.31
N LEU A 418 -4.67 -1.56 -9.81
CA LEU A 418 -3.57 -0.92 -9.10
C LEU A 418 -2.23 -1.43 -9.64
N VAL A 419 -1.27 -0.52 -9.80
CA VAL A 419 0.14 -0.84 -10.03
C VAL A 419 0.98 -0.50 -8.80
N LEU A 420 1.81 -1.43 -8.37
CA LEU A 420 2.70 -1.27 -7.23
C LEU A 420 4.10 -0.84 -7.70
N ILE A 421 4.59 0.28 -7.19
CA ILE A 421 5.95 0.81 -7.38
C ILE A 421 6.64 0.86 -6.02
N GLY A 422 7.20 -0.26 -5.57
CA GLY A 422 7.78 -0.39 -4.24
C GLY A 422 9.04 0.44 -4.03
N ASN A 423 9.82 0.71 -5.09
CA ASN A 423 11.14 1.34 -4.98
C ASN A 423 11.13 2.89 -5.06
N GLY A 424 10.32 3.52 -4.22
CA GLY A 424 10.49 4.93 -3.85
C GLY A 424 9.76 5.97 -4.72
N GLY A 425 9.54 7.15 -4.13
CA GLY A 425 8.78 8.24 -4.74
C GLY A 425 9.37 8.82 -6.03
N GLU A 426 10.64 8.58 -6.36
CA GLU A 426 11.23 9.08 -7.61
C GLU A 426 10.74 8.30 -8.84
N GLN A 427 10.64 6.97 -8.73
CA GLN A 427 10.13 6.11 -9.79
C GLN A 427 8.62 6.33 -10.02
N ALA A 428 7.89 6.83 -9.03
CA ALA A 428 6.51 7.28 -9.20
C ALA A 428 6.40 8.41 -10.24
N TYR A 429 7.34 9.36 -10.29
CA TYR A 429 7.31 10.43 -11.31
C TYR A 429 7.55 9.89 -12.72
N GLU A 430 8.44 8.91 -12.89
CA GLU A 430 8.65 8.23 -14.19
C GLU A 430 7.37 7.53 -14.67
N VAL A 431 6.67 6.83 -13.76
CA VAL A 431 5.44 6.08 -14.07
C VAL A 431 4.26 7.03 -14.30
N LEU A 432 4.02 8.00 -13.43
CA LEU A 432 2.96 8.99 -13.59
C LEU A 432 3.14 9.82 -14.87
N TYR A 433 4.37 10.20 -15.21
CA TYR A 433 4.66 10.88 -16.47
C TYR A 433 4.33 10.01 -17.69
N ALA A 434 4.74 8.73 -17.67
CA ALA A 434 4.43 7.79 -18.75
C ALA A 434 2.92 7.54 -18.90
N LEU A 435 2.19 7.46 -17.79
CA LEU A 435 0.73 7.31 -17.78
C LEU A 435 0.01 8.57 -18.28
N ILE A 436 0.50 9.77 -17.95
CA ILE A 436 -0.04 11.05 -18.47
C ILE A 436 0.11 11.08 -20.00
N LEU A 437 1.32 10.81 -20.52
CA LEU A 437 1.54 10.74 -21.97
C LEU A 437 0.68 9.66 -22.63
N ALA A 438 0.53 8.49 -22.00
CA ALA A 438 -0.32 7.43 -22.52
C ALA A 438 -1.82 7.82 -22.53
N HIS A 439 -2.29 8.60 -21.56
CA HIS A 439 -3.65 9.14 -21.57
C HIS A 439 -3.84 10.13 -22.72
N GLU A 440 -2.93 11.10 -22.87
CA GLU A 440 -2.97 12.12 -23.94
C GLU A 440 -2.93 11.48 -25.33
N GLN A 441 -2.12 10.43 -25.50
CA GLN A 441 -1.99 9.64 -26.73
C GLN A 441 -3.12 8.61 -26.93
N LYS A 442 -4.15 8.57 -26.07
CA LYS A 442 -5.25 7.58 -26.09
C LYS A 442 -4.78 6.11 -26.04
N ARG A 443 -3.61 5.86 -25.47
CA ARG A 443 -3.01 4.52 -25.25
C ARG A 443 -3.50 3.82 -23.98
N LEU A 444 -4.23 4.50 -23.11
CA LEU A 444 -4.92 3.89 -21.97
C LEU A 444 -6.37 3.56 -22.34
N ASN A 445 -6.78 2.31 -22.08
CA ASN A 445 -8.16 1.87 -22.27
C ASN A 445 -9.07 2.53 -21.22
N ARG A 446 -9.94 3.44 -21.69
CA ARG A 446 -10.81 4.26 -20.83
C ARG A 446 -11.88 3.44 -20.10
N GLU A 447 -12.44 2.43 -20.75
CA GLU A 447 -13.47 1.55 -20.18
C GLU A 447 -12.90 0.72 -19.03
N LYS A 448 -11.69 0.16 -19.20
CA LYS A 448 -10.99 -0.58 -18.15
C LYS A 448 -10.65 0.30 -16.95
N LEU A 449 -10.21 1.55 -17.18
CA LEU A 449 -9.98 2.50 -16.09
C LEU A 449 -11.30 2.88 -15.38
N ALA A 450 -12.40 3.08 -16.10
CA ALA A 450 -13.71 3.37 -15.49
C ALA A 450 -14.27 2.18 -14.69
N ALA A 451 -14.13 0.94 -15.20
CA ALA A 451 -14.46 -0.26 -14.46
C ALA A 451 -13.57 -0.42 -13.21
N SER A 452 -12.29 -0.06 -13.33
CA SER A 452 -11.35 -0.04 -12.21
C SER A 452 -11.74 0.97 -11.13
N ASP A 453 -12.11 2.20 -11.53
CA ASP A 453 -12.62 3.24 -10.64
C ASP A 453 -13.79 2.73 -9.79
N ALA A 454 -14.75 2.04 -10.43
CA ALA A 454 -15.89 1.47 -9.73
C ALA A 454 -15.47 0.45 -8.66
N ARG A 455 -14.52 -0.46 -8.98
CA ARG A 455 -13.99 -1.45 -8.01
C ARG A 455 -13.24 -0.80 -6.87
N LEU A 456 -12.38 0.19 -7.15
CA LEU A 456 -11.62 0.90 -6.12
C LEU A 456 -12.55 1.67 -5.16
N LEU A 457 -13.59 2.32 -5.69
CA LEU A 457 -14.60 3.00 -4.88
C LEU A 457 -15.47 2.03 -4.07
N LYS A 458 -15.92 0.92 -4.67
CA LYS A 458 -16.66 -0.18 -4.01
C LYS A 458 -15.85 -0.76 -2.85
N ALA A 459 -14.59 -1.09 -3.10
CA ALA A 459 -13.67 -1.62 -2.09
C ALA A 459 -13.38 -0.62 -0.97
N ALA A 460 -13.17 0.66 -1.29
CA ALA A 460 -12.90 1.72 -0.31
C ALA A 460 -14.12 2.05 0.55
N LYS A 461 -15.34 2.06 -0.01
CA LYS A 461 -16.59 2.33 0.73
C LYS A 461 -16.75 1.40 1.92
N ALA A 462 -16.53 0.10 1.71
CA ALA A 462 -16.72 -0.93 2.74
C ALA A 462 -15.63 -0.98 3.85
N ILE A 463 -14.56 -0.17 3.77
CA ILE A 463 -13.58 -0.01 4.86
C ILE A 463 -13.63 1.36 5.56
N ARG A 464 -14.58 2.24 5.17
CA ARG A 464 -14.76 3.52 5.86
C ARG A 464 -15.28 3.30 7.29
N PRO A 465 -15.00 4.22 8.24
CA PRO A 465 -15.82 4.33 9.44
C PRO A 465 -17.29 4.49 9.03
N ALA A 466 -18.21 3.90 9.81
CA ALA A 466 -19.59 4.34 9.71
C ALA A 466 -19.58 5.82 10.12
N THR A 467 -20.04 6.71 9.24
CA THR A 467 -20.27 8.09 9.63
C THR A 467 -21.43 8.09 10.60
N ASN A 468 -21.20 8.57 11.84
CA ASN A 468 -22.28 8.88 12.78
C ASN A 468 -23.10 10.07 12.23
N SER A 469 -23.93 9.78 11.22
CA SER A 469 -25.09 10.59 10.89
C SER A 469 -26.21 10.15 11.84
N ALA A 470 -27.02 11.10 12.29
CA ALA A 470 -27.98 10.93 13.40
C ALA A 470 -27.35 10.57 14.76
N ARG A 471 -26.52 11.47 15.31
CA ARG A 471 -26.71 11.82 16.73
C ARG A 471 -27.78 12.91 16.78
N THR A 472 -29.04 12.51 16.61
CA THR A 472 -30.17 13.42 16.76
C THR A 472 -30.10 14.01 18.15
N THR A 473 -29.95 15.33 18.24
CA THR A 473 -30.05 16.04 19.51
C THR A 473 -31.49 15.95 19.97
N THR A 474 -31.79 14.98 20.83
CA THR A 474 -32.99 15.02 21.67
C THR A 474 -32.85 16.24 22.57
N SER A 475 -33.42 17.36 22.14
CA SER A 475 -33.59 18.55 22.93
C SER A 475 -34.44 18.19 24.15
N VAL A 476 -33.82 18.17 25.32
CA VAL A 476 -34.54 18.16 26.59
C VAL A 476 -35.41 19.43 26.62
N PRO A 477 -36.74 19.33 26.79
CA PRO A 477 -37.58 20.51 26.93
C PRO A 477 -37.14 21.31 28.16
N ARG A 478 -36.96 22.62 28.00
CA ARG A 478 -36.89 23.54 29.15
C ARG A 478 -38.32 23.70 29.67
N GLU A 479 -38.59 23.21 30.87
CA GLU A 479 -39.74 23.67 31.64
C GLU A 479 -39.50 25.12 32.09
N THR A 480 -40.41 26.01 31.73
CA THR A 480 -40.48 27.38 32.24
C THR A 480 -41.36 27.41 33.50
N PRO A 481 -40.87 27.95 34.63
CA PRO A 481 -41.70 28.08 35.82
C PRO A 481 -42.69 29.24 35.68
N GLN A 482 -43.98 28.94 35.63
CA GLN A 482 -45.04 29.88 36.02
C GLN A 482 -45.45 29.59 37.46
N GLY A 483 -45.88 30.62 38.19
CA GLY A 483 -46.25 30.45 39.60
C GLY A 483 -47.41 31.32 40.05
N LYS A 484 -47.78 31.09 41.32
CA LYS A 484 -48.69 31.81 42.22
C LYS A 484 -50.16 31.34 42.33
N LEU A 485 -50.46 30.88 43.55
CA LEU A 485 -51.64 31.17 44.39
C LEU A 485 -52.99 30.52 43.96
N SER A 486 -53.95 30.17 44.83
CA SER A 486 -54.18 30.43 46.27
C SER A 486 -55.17 29.42 46.91
N GLY A 487 -55.08 29.19 48.24
CA GLY A 487 -56.15 28.58 49.08
C GLY A 487 -56.39 27.07 48.86
N GLY A 488 -56.93 26.29 49.81
CA GLY A 488 -57.39 26.55 51.18
C GLY A 488 -57.94 25.23 51.79
N ASP A 489 -58.08 25.19 53.11
CA ASP A 489 -58.81 24.18 53.91
C ASP A 489 -58.27 22.74 54.12
N LYS A 490 -58.28 22.37 55.41
CA LYS A 490 -58.27 21.03 56.04
C LYS A 490 -59.67 20.82 56.66
N PRO A 491 -60.21 19.60 56.90
CA PRO A 491 -59.55 18.49 57.64
C PRO A 491 -59.83 17.09 56.98
N SER A 492 -59.81 15.89 57.59
CA SER A 492 -59.70 15.43 59.00
C SER A 492 -59.22 13.97 59.12
N VAL A 493 -58.40 13.71 60.15
CA VAL A 493 -58.42 12.59 61.13
C VAL A 493 -58.68 11.12 60.69
N SER A 494 -57.92 10.21 61.33
CA SER A 494 -58.09 8.74 61.47
C SER A 494 -57.56 7.83 60.36
N LYS A 495 -57.00 6.63 60.63
CA LYS A 495 -56.33 6.05 61.82
C LYS A 495 -55.75 4.67 61.39
N ASP A 496 -54.73 4.18 62.11
CA ASP A 496 -54.44 2.75 62.38
C ASP A 496 -54.19 1.81 61.15
N ASP A 497 -53.36 0.76 61.14
CA ASP A 497 -52.15 0.37 61.91
C ASP A 497 -51.43 -0.79 61.14
N HIS A 498 -50.27 -1.24 61.64
CA HIS A 498 -49.63 -2.56 61.43
C HIS A 498 -48.86 -2.91 60.13
N THR A 499 -47.55 -2.61 60.19
CA THR A 499 -46.36 -3.51 60.10
C THR A 499 -46.30 -4.81 59.24
N PRO A 500 -45.08 -5.25 58.85
CA PRO A 500 -44.87 -6.15 57.70
C PRO A 500 -44.49 -7.61 58.06
N SER A 501 -44.44 -8.49 57.05
CA SER A 501 -43.83 -9.83 57.14
C SER A 501 -42.80 -10.10 56.05
N LYS A 502 -41.74 -10.83 56.42
CA LYS A 502 -40.64 -11.32 55.56
C LYS A 502 -40.85 -12.81 55.24
N THR A 503 -40.40 -13.27 54.08
CA THR A 503 -39.69 -14.55 53.78
C THR A 503 -39.58 -14.65 52.24
N ALA A 504 -38.48 -15.03 51.57
CA ALA A 504 -37.30 -15.87 51.79
C ALA A 504 -37.47 -17.36 51.42
N ARG A 505 -36.60 -17.82 50.48
CA ARG A 505 -36.50 -19.16 49.85
C ARG A 505 -37.61 -19.44 48.81
N GLN A 506 -37.35 -20.19 47.72
CA GLN A 506 -36.24 -21.11 47.44
C GLN A 506 -35.22 -20.59 46.40
#